data_AF-A0A1H7NWY9-F1
#
_entry.id   AF-A0A1H7NWY9-F1
#
_cell.length_a   1.000
_cell.length_b   1.000
_cell.length_c   1.000
_cell.angle_alpha   90.00
_cell.angle_beta   90.00
_cell.angle_gamma   90.00
#
_symmetry.space_group_name_H-M   'P 1'
#
loop_
_entity.id
_entity.type
_entity.pdbx_description
1 polymer ?
#
loop_
_entity_poly.entity_id
_entity_poly.type
_entity_poly.pdbx_seq_one_letter_code
_entity_poly.pdbx_strand_id
1 'polypeptide(L)'
;MTKTKKIVLIGTLGLLIALAGFAAVVTALVRGADEEPPTVTAFAGGKSLVVEPTQYCNLYLEDCVENPVAELKVPRGKPLQISLPGDISDGLWRVVMVYQLDDGRVGVDERYHSPGESLAITVETPEGMQLNGIEIQQPSAVVNEQGLPLVHATWAIKTA
;
A
#
# COMPACT_ATOMS: atom_id res chain seq x y z
N MET A 1 -53.46 12.59 -24.39
CA MET A 1 -52.36 11.73 -23.90
C MET A 1 -52.97 10.44 -23.35
N THR A 2 -52.76 9.29 -24.01
CA THR A 2 -53.33 7.98 -23.62
C THR A 2 -52.75 7.51 -22.28
N LYS A 3 -53.56 6.82 -21.45
CA LYS A 3 -53.19 6.36 -20.09
C LYS A 3 -51.82 5.66 -20.04
N THR A 4 -51.49 4.88 -21.07
CA THR A 4 -50.21 4.17 -21.24
C THR A 4 -48.99 5.11 -21.29
N LYS A 5 -49.08 6.28 -21.96
CA LYS A 5 -47.97 7.25 -22.02
C LYS A 5 -47.70 7.90 -20.65
N LYS A 6 -48.72 8.05 -19.80
CA LYS A 6 -48.57 8.59 -18.44
C LYS A 6 -47.91 7.59 -17.50
N ILE A 7 -48.26 6.31 -17.58
CA ILE A 7 -47.68 5.24 -16.75
C ILE A 7 -46.19 5.06 -17.06
N VAL A 8 -45.83 5.04 -18.35
CA VAL A 8 -44.41 4.95 -18.77
C VAL A 8 -43.62 6.16 -18.26
N LEU A 9 -44.15 7.38 -18.41
CA LEU A 9 -43.45 8.60 -17.97
C LEU A 9 -43.21 8.62 -16.45
N ILE A 10 -44.20 8.21 -15.65
CA ILE A 10 -44.09 8.13 -14.19
C ILE A 10 -43.09 7.04 -13.79
N GLY A 11 -43.11 5.89 -14.45
CA GLY A 11 -42.14 4.81 -14.22
C GLY A 11 -40.70 5.23 -14.52
N THR A 12 -40.47 5.88 -15.67
CA THR A 12 -39.15 6.41 -16.03
C THR A 12 -38.68 7.47 -15.05
N LEU A 13 -39.57 8.40 -14.66
CA LEU A 13 -39.21 9.46 -13.71
C LEU A 13 -38.88 8.89 -12.33
N GLY A 14 -39.66 7.93 -11.84
CA GLY A 14 -39.40 7.23 -10.58
C GLY A 14 -38.06 6.49 -10.59
N LEU A 15 -37.74 5.82 -11.69
CA LEU A 15 -36.45 5.13 -11.86
C LEU A 15 -35.26 6.12 -11.86
N LEU A 16 -35.39 7.25 -12.56
CA LEU A 16 -34.35 8.28 -12.58
C LEU A 16 -34.09 8.88 -11.20
N ILE A 17 -35.15 9.14 -10.43
CA ILE A 17 -35.03 9.65 -9.05
C ILE A 17 -34.36 8.61 -8.16
N ALA A 18 -34.71 7.33 -8.29
CA ALA A 18 -34.08 6.26 -7.51
C ALA A 18 -32.59 6.11 -7.83
N LEU A 19 -32.22 6.15 -9.12
CA LEU A 19 -30.81 6.11 -9.55
C LEU A 19 -30.01 7.32 -9.05
N ALA A 20 -30.59 8.53 -9.14
CA ALA A 20 -29.95 9.74 -8.63
C ALA A 20 -29.76 9.68 -7.10
N GLY A 21 -30.77 9.18 -6.38
CA GLY A 21 -30.69 8.97 -4.93
C GLY A 21 -29.62 7.95 -4.55
N PHE A 22 -29.57 6.82 -5.24
CA PHE A 22 -28.53 5.80 -5.03
C PHE A 22 -27.13 6.34 -5.30
N ALA A 23 -26.93 7.04 -6.43
CA ALA A 23 -25.66 7.67 -6.76
C ALA A 23 -25.25 8.71 -5.72
N ALA A 24 -26.19 9.50 -5.20
CA ALA A 24 -25.92 10.48 -4.15
C ALA A 24 -25.48 9.81 -2.84
N VAL A 25 -26.15 8.73 -2.43
CA VAL A 25 -25.77 7.95 -1.23
C VAL A 25 -24.39 7.32 -1.40
N VAL A 26 -24.12 6.67 -2.53
CA VAL A 26 -22.79 6.09 -2.82
C VAL A 26 -21.71 7.17 -2.80
N THR A 27 -21.94 8.32 -3.43
CA THR A 27 -21.00 9.44 -3.43
C THR A 27 -20.74 9.98 -2.02
N ALA A 28 -21.78 10.08 -1.19
CA ALA A 28 -21.66 10.54 0.18
C ALA A 28 -20.86 9.57 1.06
N LEU A 29 -21.08 8.26 0.88
CA LEU A 29 -20.35 7.22 1.61
C LEU A 29 -18.87 7.19 1.22
N VAL A 30 -18.55 7.32 -0.07
CA VAL A 30 -17.16 7.35 -0.55
C VAL A 30 -16.41 8.59 -0.06
N ARG A 31 -17.06 9.76 -0.01
CA ARG A 31 -16.43 11.01 0.45
C ARG A 31 -16.24 11.11 1.96
N GLY A 32 -16.97 10.31 2.74
CA GLY A 32 -16.96 10.36 4.20
C GLY A 32 -16.13 9.27 4.86
N ALA A 33 -15.46 8.41 4.09
CA ALA A 33 -14.50 7.47 4.63
C ALA A 33 -13.20 8.24 4.91
N ASP A 34 -12.83 8.36 6.18
CA ASP A 34 -11.45 8.70 6.54
C ASP A 34 -10.57 7.58 5.96
N GLU A 35 -9.72 7.90 4.98
CA GLU A 35 -8.79 6.94 4.38
C GLU A 35 -7.71 6.62 5.42
N GLU A 36 -7.91 5.55 6.18
CA GLU A 36 -6.85 4.98 7.01
C GLU A 36 -5.64 4.61 6.13
N PRO A 37 -4.40 4.87 6.58
CA PRO A 37 -3.22 4.49 5.83
C PRO A 37 -3.23 2.99 5.50
N PRO A 38 -2.92 2.59 4.26
CA PRO A 38 -2.97 1.19 3.89
C PRO A 38 -1.92 0.39 4.67
N THR A 39 -2.25 -0.86 4.99
CA THR A 39 -1.37 -1.78 5.70
C THR A 39 -0.88 -2.87 4.75
N VAL A 40 0.32 -3.39 5.00
CA VAL A 40 0.83 -4.58 4.29
C VAL A 40 0.76 -5.79 5.20
N THR A 41 0.65 -6.99 4.63
CA THR A 41 0.74 -8.23 5.43
C THR A 41 2.05 -8.93 5.13
N ALA A 42 2.83 -9.18 6.17
CA ALA A 42 4.12 -9.84 6.09
C ALA A 42 4.06 -11.24 6.69
N PHE A 43 4.66 -12.21 6.02
CA PHE A 43 4.71 -13.60 6.45
C PHE A 43 6.13 -14.16 6.38
N ALA A 44 6.59 -14.75 7.47
CA ALA A 44 7.86 -15.46 7.52
C ALA A 44 7.83 -16.56 8.57
N GLY A 45 8.39 -17.72 8.24
CA GLY A 45 8.60 -18.81 9.20
C GLY A 45 7.32 -19.27 9.94
N GLY A 46 6.15 -19.19 9.30
CA GLY A 46 4.87 -19.58 9.90
C GLY A 46 4.19 -18.49 10.74
N LYS A 47 4.74 -17.27 10.78
CA LYS A 47 4.12 -16.12 11.46
C LYS A 47 3.65 -15.10 10.42
N SER A 48 2.48 -14.52 10.67
CA SER A 48 1.92 -13.42 9.88
C SER A 48 1.76 -12.18 10.78
N LEU A 49 2.01 -11.00 10.21
CA LEU A 49 1.87 -9.72 10.86
C LEU A 49 1.26 -8.71 9.88
N VAL A 50 0.24 -7.98 10.32
CA VAL A 50 -0.24 -6.77 9.65
C VAL A 50 0.68 -5.62 10.06
N VAL A 51 1.20 -4.90 9.07
CA VAL A 51 2.21 -3.87 9.24
C VAL A 51 1.61 -2.53 8.83
N GLU A 52 1.48 -1.66 9.81
CA GLU A 52 1.16 -0.24 9.62
C GLU A 52 2.36 0.50 9.03
N PRO A 53 2.14 1.61 8.31
CA PRO A 53 3.24 2.42 7.82
C PRO A 53 3.98 3.05 9.00
N THR A 54 5.30 2.91 9.02
CA THR A 54 6.18 3.58 9.98
C THR A 54 6.15 5.09 9.79
N GLN A 55 5.98 5.55 8.54
CA GLN A 55 5.71 6.94 8.20
C GLN A 55 4.67 6.99 7.09
N TYR A 56 3.67 7.87 7.21
CA TYR A 56 2.69 8.11 6.15
C TYR A 56 2.27 9.57 6.14
N CYS A 57 2.47 10.24 5.02
CA CYS A 57 1.99 11.59 4.75
C CYS A 57 1.08 11.57 3.51
N ASN A 58 0.33 12.64 3.29
CA ASN A 58 -0.30 12.86 1.99
C ASN A 58 0.76 13.02 0.86
N LEU A 59 0.33 13.01 -0.40
CA LEU A 59 1.26 13.09 -1.55
C LEU A 59 2.11 14.37 -1.59
N TYR A 60 1.74 15.41 -0.85
CA TYR A 60 2.46 16.69 -0.75
C TYR A 60 3.33 16.80 0.51
N LEU A 61 3.51 15.69 1.24
CA LEU A 61 4.28 15.61 2.50
C LEU A 61 3.68 16.43 3.65
N GLU A 62 2.35 16.54 3.67
CA GLU A 62 1.60 17.15 4.76
C GLU A 62 0.84 16.07 5.54
N ASP A 63 0.29 16.44 6.70
CA ASP A 63 -0.54 15.55 7.54
C ASP A 63 0.14 14.20 7.88
N CYS A 64 1.42 14.27 8.24
CA CYS A 64 2.22 13.08 8.49
C CYS A 64 1.86 12.39 9.81
N VAL A 65 1.80 11.07 9.77
CA VAL A 65 1.75 10.18 10.93
C VAL A 65 3.01 9.32 10.97
N GLU A 66 3.46 9.02 12.19
CA GLU A 66 4.57 8.11 12.45
C GLU A 66 4.10 6.99 13.39
N ASN A 67 4.48 5.76 13.05
CA ASN A 67 4.23 4.59 13.87
C ASN A 67 5.54 3.84 14.15
N PRO A 68 5.61 3.02 15.22
CA PRO A 68 6.77 2.17 15.46
C PRO A 68 7.08 1.24 14.28
N VAL A 69 8.36 0.92 14.09
CA VAL A 69 8.80 -0.11 13.14
C VAL A 69 8.24 -1.47 13.56
N ALA A 70 7.66 -2.21 12.62
CA ALA A 70 7.17 -3.55 12.88
C ALA A 70 8.32 -4.54 13.06
N GLU A 71 8.17 -5.50 13.97
CA GLU A 71 9.16 -6.56 14.17
C GLU A 71 8.59 -7.93 13.75
N LEU A 72 9.20 -8.55 12.75
CA LEU A 72 8.86 -9.90 12.30
C LEU A 72 10.15 -10.68 12.03
N LYS A 73 10.51 -11.57 12.95
CA LYS A 73 11.72 -12.40 12.80
C LYS A 73 11.65 -13.27 11.55
N VAL A 74 12.63 -13.13 10.66
CA VAL A 74 12.82 -13.99 9.48
C VAL A 74 13.95 -14.97 9.79
N PRO A 75 13.66 -16.27 9.95
CA PRO A 75 14.71 -17.25 10.21
C PRO A 75 15.72 -17.31 9.05
N ARG A 76 16.99 -17.60 9.36
CA ARG A 76 18.05 -17.80 8.35
C ARG A 76 17.59 -18.76 7.25
N GLY A 77 17.84 -18.38 6.00
CA GLY A 77 17.48 -19.16 4.81
C GLY A 77 15.98 -19.32 4.58
N LYS A 78 15.13 -18.55 5.27
CA LYS A 78 13.70 -18.47 4.97
C LYS A 78 13.38 -17.17 4.22
N PRO A 79 12.41 -17.21 3.29
CA PRO A 79 11.96 -16.01 2.62
C PRO A 79 11.04 -15.20 3.55
N LEU A 80 10.98 -13.90 3.27
CA LEU A 80 9.92 -13.02 3.72
C LEU A 80 8.93 -12.82 2.56
N GLN A 81 7.66 -13.11 2.80
CA GLN A 81 6.59 -12.87 1.83
C GLN A 81 5.77 -11.68 2.27
N ILE A 82 5.35 -10.85 1.32
CA ILE A 82 4.58 -9.65 1.60
C ILE A 82 3.46 -9.54 0.59
N SER A 83 2.24 -9.31 1.06
CA SER A 83 1.11 -8.94 0.23
C SER A 83 0.77 -7.46 0.44
N LEU A 84 0.50 -6.77 -0.67
CA LEU A 84 0.17 -5.35 -0.69
C LEU A 84 -1.29 -5.16 -1.12
N PRO A 85 -2.01 -4.19 -0.53
CA PRO A 85 -3.32 -3.76 -1.03
C PRO A 85 -3.17 -2.92 -2.31
N GLY A 86 -4.30 -2.75 -3.01
CA GLY A 86 -4.39 -1.93 -4.23
C GLY A 86 -3.86 -0.51 -4.06
N ASP A 87 -4.14 0.11 -2.91
CA ASP A 87 -3.70 1.47 -2.57
C ASP A 87 -2.18 1.66 -2.62
N ILE A 88 -1.42 0.56 -2.51
CA ILE A 88 0.02 0.55 -2.68
C ILE A 88 0.41 0.05 -4.07
N SER A 89 -0.09 -1.13 -4.46
CA SER A 89 0.34 -1.82 -5.67
C SER A 89 -0.04 -1.12 -6.96
N ASP A 90 -1.10 -0.31 -6.95
CA ASP A 90 -1.57 0.44 -8.11
C ASP A 90 -0.76 1.73 -8.33
N GLY A 91 0.09 2.10 -7.39
CA GLY A 91 1.06 3.19 -7.50
C GLY A 91 2.45 2.73 -7.94
N LEU A 92 3.37 3.68 -8.14
CA LEU A 92 4.80 3.38 -8.22
C LEU A 92 5.30 3.12 -6.79
N TRP A 93 6.06 2.06 -6.58
CA TRP A 93 6.64 1.76 -5.27
C TRP A 93 7.98 1.07 -5.42
N ARG A 94 8.76 1.04 -4.34
CA ARG A 94 9.98 0.26 -4.27
C ARG A 94 10.07 -0.53 -2.98
N VAL A 95 10.84 -1.60 -3.00
CA VAL A 95 11.28 -2.32 -1.81
C VAL A 95 12.79 -2.14 -1.64
N VAL A 96 13.22 -1.74 -0.45
CA VAL A 96 14.61 -1.70 -0.02
C VAL A 96 14.83 -2.84 0.96
N MET A 97 15.88 -3.63 0.75
CA MET A 97 16.20 -4.80 1.57
C MET A 97 17.59 -4.64 2.16
N VAL A 98 17.71 -4.83 3.47
CA VAL A 98 18.96 -4.70 4.21
C VAL A 98 19.37 -6.08 4.71
N TYR A 99 20.57 -6.51 4.32
CA TYR A 99 21.13 -7.80 4.68
C TYR A 99 22.37 -7.63 5.55
N GLN A 100 22.52 -8.51 6.54
CA GLN A 100 23.78 -8.77 7.21
C GLN A 100 24.50 -9.90 6.47
N LEU A 101 25.73 -9.65 6.03
CA LEU A 101 26.60 -10.67 5.46
C LEU A 101 27.37 -11.38 6.57
N ASP A 102 27.76 -12.63 6.32
CA ASP A 102 28.53 -13.46 7.27
C ASP A 102 29.90 -12.86 7.63
N ASP A 103 30.48 -12.02 6.77
CA ASP A 103 31.73 -11.30 7.03
C ASP A 103 31.55 -10.05 7.92
N GLY A 104 30.32 -9.79 8.39
CA GLY A 104 29.98 -8.66 9.24
C GLY A 104 29.59 -7.39 8.49
N ARG A 105 29.66 -7.36 7.14
CA ARG A 105 29.23 -6.19 6.35
C ARG A 105 27.72 -6.10 6.19
N VAL A 106 27.23 -4.90 5.93
CA VAL A 106 25.84 -4.65 5.55
C VAL A 106 25.73 -4.53 4.03
N GLY A 107 24.81 -5.28 3.44
CA GLY A 107 24.41 -5.17 2.04
C GLY A 107 23.04 -4.51 1.93
N VAL A 108 22.85 -3.70 0.90
CA VAL A 108 21.56 -3.07 0.57
C VAL A 108 21.23 -3.41 -0.86
N ASP A 109 20.00 -3.85 -1.09
CA ASP A 109 19.43 -4.09 -2.41
C ASP A 109 18.10 -3.34 -2.54
N GLU A 110 17.75 -2.91 -3.75
CA GLU A 110 16.51 -2.19 -4.02
C GLU A 110 15.85 -2.66 -5.32
N ARG A 111 14.52 -2.74 -5.30
CA ARG A 111 13.72 -3.12 -6.46
C ARG A 111 12.55 -2.15 -6.62
N TYR A 112 12.38 -1.65 -7.83
CA TYR A 112 11.28 -0.75 -8.22
C TYR A 112 10.18 -1.56 -8.89
N HIS A 113 8.93 -1.17 -8.63
CA HIS A 113 7.75 -1.80 -9.19
C HIS A 113 6.82 -0.74 -9.78
N SER A 114 6.41 -0.98 -11.02
CA SER A 114 5.46 -0.14 -11.73
C SER A 114 4.03 -0.34 -11.21
N PRO A 115 3.11 0.63 -11.44
CA PRO A 115 1.69 0.48 -11.18
C PRO A 115 1.10 -0.86 -11.65
N GLY A 116 0.50 -1.60 -10.72
CA GLY A 116 -0.16 -2.89 -10.98
C GLY A 116 0.78 -4.05 -11.31
N GLU A 117 2.10 -3.86 -11.24
CA GLU A 117 3.08 -4.90 -11.61
C GLU A 117 3.02 -6.11 -10.67
N SER A 118 2.85 -5.86 -9.37
CA SER A 118 2.79 -6.93 -8.38
C SER A 118 1.92 -6.58 -7.17
N LEU A 119 1.10 -7.54 -6.74
CA LEU A 119 0.30 -7.51 -5.52
C LEU A 119 1.00 -8.19 -4.34
N ALA A 120 2.11 -8.90 -4.60
CA ALA A 120 2.86 -9.61 -3.58
C ALA A 120 4.32 -9.82 -3.99
N ILE A 121 5.24 -9.72 -3.03
CA ILE A 121 6.65 -10.02 -3.27
C ILE A 121 7.16 -11.08 -2.32
N THR A 122 8.12 -11.84 -2.83
CA THR A 122 8.97 -12.71 -2.02
C THR A 122 10.37 -12.09 -2.00
N VAL A 123 10.88 -11.88 -0.80
CA VAL A 123 12.25 -11.48 -0.52
C VAL A 123 12.99 -12.74 -0.06
N GLU A 124 13.83 -13.26 -0.94
CA GLU A 124 14.68 -14.40 -0.64
C GLU A 124 15.81 -13.97 0.30
N THR A 125 16.28 -14.90 1.14
CA THR A 125 17.48 -14.71 1.95
C THR A 125 18.60 -15.57 1.36
N PRO A 126 19.51 -15.01 0.53
CA PRO A 126 20.60 -15.78 -0.07
C PRO A 126 21.48 -16.46 0.97
N GLU A 127 22.20 -17.51 0.54
CA GLU A 127 23.19 -18.17 1.40
C GLU A 127 24.29 -17.18 1.81
N GLY A 128 24.73 -17.26 3.07
CA GLY A 128 25.72 -16.35 3.65
C GLY A 128 25.19 -14.95 3.99
N MET A 129 23.87 -14.76 3.91
CA MET A 129 23.19 -13.52 4.27
C MET A 129 22.06 -13.77 5.28
N GLN A 130 21.76 -12.76 6.08
CA GLN A 130 20.58 -12.68 6.93
C GLN A 130 19.83 -11.41 6.59
N LEU A 131 18.52 -11.51 6.32
CA LEU A 131 17.67 -10.33 6.18
C LEU A 131 17.56 -9.66 7.56
N ASN A 132 18.00 -8.40 7.65
CA ASN A 132 17.95 -7.58 8.87
C ASN A 132 16.74 -6.66 8.88
N GLY A 133 16.32 -6.19 7.71
CA GLY A 133 15.14 -5.36 7.57
C GLY A 133 14.75 -5.13 6.13
N ILE A 134 13.53 -4.64 5.97
CA ILE A 134 13.03 -4.16 4.69
C ILE A 134 12.24 -2.87 4.86
N GLU A 135 12.11 -2.13 3.78
CA GLU A 135 11.21 -1.00 3.67
C GLU A 135 10.46 -1.08 2.34
N ILE A 136 9.15 -0.95 2.38
CA ILE A 136 8.35 -0.63 1.20
C ILE A 136 8.15 0.88 1.20
N GLN A 137 8.39 1.54 0.08
CA GLN A 137 8.33 3.00 -0.02
C GLN A 137 7.51 3.44 -1.23
N GLN A 138 6.65 4.44 -1.04
CA GLN A 138 5.95 5.14 -2.12
C GLN A 138 6.49 6.58 -2.29
N PRO A 139 6.74 6.99 -3.56
CA PRO A 139 7.21 8.34 -3.88
C PRO A 139 6.07 9.36 -3.77
N SER A 140 6.41 10.55 -3.28
CA SER A 140 5.54 11.72 -3.17
C SER A 140 5.49 12.51 -4.49
N ALA A 141 4.62 13.51 -4.54
CA ALA A 141 4.61 14.53 -5.60
C ALA A 141 5.68 15.61 -5.39
N VAL A 142 6.36 15.62 -4.23
CA VAL A 142 7.41 16.58 -3.90
C VAL A 142 8.77 16.01 -4.32
N VAL A 143 9.59 16.82 -4.98
CA VAL A 143 10.93 16.44 -5.44
C VAL A 143 12.01 17.23 -4.71
N ASN A 144 13.18 16.63 -4.55
CA ASN A 144 14.38 17.31 -4.04
C ASN A 144 15.05 18.19 -5.12
N GLU A 145 16.17 18.83 -4.78
CA GLU A 145 16.92 19.70 -5.70
C GLU A 145 17.42 18.98 -6.96
N GLN A 146 17.61 17.66 -6.90
CA GLN A 146 18.00 16.82 -8.04
C GLN A 146 16.81 16.37 -8.89
N GLY A 147 15.58 16.79 -8.56
CA GLY A 147 14.37 16.39 -9.26
C GLY A 147 13.91 14.97 -8.95
N LEU A 148 14.44 14.34 -7.88
CA LEU A 148 14.03 13.02 -7.44
C LEU A 148 12.89 13.12 -6.42
N PRO A 149 11.83 12.29 -6.53
CA PRO A 149 10.73 12.32 -5.59
C PRO A 149 11.19 11.91 -4.18
N LEU A 150 10.74 12.67 -3.19
CA LEU A 150 10.83 12.30 -1.78
C LEU A 150 9.81 11.21 -1.46
N VAL A 151 9.99 10.48 -0.36
CA VAL A 151 9.08 9.40 0.06
C VAL A 151 7.97 9.96 0.94
N HIS A 152 6.69 9.71 0.59
CA HIS A 152 5.57 10.09 1.47
C HIS A 152 5.14 8.97 2.41
N ALA A 153 5.36 7.70 2.04
CA ALA A 153 4.93 6.56 2.85
C ALA A 153 6.00 5.46 2.88
N THR A 154 6.21 4.90 4.07
CA THR A 154 7.18 3.84 4.36
C THR A 154 6.59 2.78 5.28
N TRP A 155 6.67 1.51 4.89
CA TRP A 155 6.40 0.35 5.76
C TRP A 155 7.72 -0.35 6.08
N ALA A 156 8.23 -0.14 7.29
CA ALA A 156 9.49 -0.75 7.72
C ALA A 156 9.24 -2.00 8.58
N ILE A 157 10.00 -3.06 8.30
CA ILE A 157 9.99 -4.29 9.07
C ILE A 157 11.41 -4.64 9.48
N LYS A 158 11.67 -4.72 10.78
CA LYS A 158 12.88 -5.31 11.33
C LYS A 158 12.74 -6.81 11.42
N THR A 159 13.75 -7.54 10.95
CA THR A 159 13.65 -8.99 10.71
C THR A 159 14.70 -9.85 11.42
N ALA A 160 15.71 -9.24 12.05
CA ALA A 160 16.72 -9.91 12.87
C ALA A 160 17.02 -9.15 14.17
#